data_AF-A0A9X6NW51-F1
#
_entry.id   AF-A0A9X6NW51-F1
#
_cell.length_a   1.000
_cell.length_b   1.000
_cell.length_c   1.000
_cell.angle_alpha   90.00
_cell.angle_beta   90.00
_cell.angle_gamma   90.00
#
_symmetry.space_group_name_H-M   'P 1'
#
loop_
_entity.id
_entity.type
_entity.pdbx_description
1 polymer ?
#
loop_
_entity_poly.entity_id
_entity_poly.type
_entity_poly.pdbx_seq_one_letter_code
_entity_poly.pdbx_strand_id
1 'polypeptide(L)'
;MLTKLKGVEFKLNSKDKSKIINKFEEKSIDNDYLKEESLRPVPSYINKEKGKVMKSEEFSRLNTFKHPGNALWETVCGTDERSQVLNTELYPWGAVCQLIITSDDGRKSLSTGWLNGKGTVITAGHCVYSPTLKKWSKSITVIPGRNGNGKPYGEITSENFSSVKGWIENQDHNYNYGAIILPDQIGDITGYFGFKVYQDSDLIGVKANVSGYPGEKYHTQWFMYDNITTVDERRIYHNIDTTAGQSGSPLWIDTSNNQYYVIGIQSSGGCPNSTIRINEYVYNNLLTWRRRGNKYTI
;
A
#
# COMPACT_ATOMS: atom_id res chain seq x y z
N MET A 1 47.98 16.74 41.84
CA MET A 1 48.24 15.36 42.31
C MET A 1 47.37 14.41 41.50
N LEU A 2 47.93 13.87 40.41
CA LEU A 2 47.32 12.77 39.64
C LEU A 2 47.32 11.51 40.50
N THR A 3 46.25 10.70 40.49
CA THR A 3 46.41 9.26 40.20
C THR A 3 45.11 8.66 39.66
N LYS A 4 45.26 7.99 38.51
CA LYS A 4 44.30 7.14 37.80
C LYS A 4 44.05 5.83 38.56
N LEU A 5 42.84 5.28 38.47
CA LEU A 5 42.61 3.85 38.67
C LEU A 5 42.59 3.15 37.30
N LYS A 6 43.50 2.17 37.18
CA LYS A 6 43.61 1.12 36.15
C LYS A 6 42.32 0.27 36.18
N GLY A 7 41.76 -0.30 35.11
CA GLY A 7 42.40 -1.01 34.00
C GLY A 7 42.01 -2.48 34.09
N VAL A 8 41.07 -2.92 33.24
CA VAL A 8 40.92 -4.32 32.82
C VAL A 8 40.96 -4.29 31.30
N GLU A 9 42.15 -4.55 30.75
CA GLU A 9 42.35 -4.80 29.32
C GLU A 9 41.99 -6.25 29.03
N PHE A 10 40.95 -6.47 28.21
CA PHE A 10 40.84 -7.73 27.48
C PHE A 10 41.83 -7.70 26.31
N LYS A 11 42.99 -8.35 26.49
CA LYS A 11 43.92 -8.65 25.39
C LYS A 11 43.33 -9.74 24.51
N LEU A 12 42.66 -9.35 23.43
CA LEU A 12 42.39 -10.25 22.31
C LEU A 12 43.63 -10.39 21.43
N ASN A 13 44.01 -11.64 21.18
CA ASN A 13 45.17 -12.04 20.39
C ASN A 13 45.03 -11.61 18.92
N SER A 14 46.14 -11.24 18.28
CA SER A 14 46.19 -10.64 16.93
C SER A 14 45.75 -11.58 15.80
N LYS A 15 45.50 -12.86 16.09
CA LYS A 15 44.91 -13.83 15.15
C LYS A 15 43.37 -13.85 15.14
N ASP A 16 42.69 -13.24 16.10
CA ASP A 16 41.21 -13.18 16.16
C ASP A 16 40.61 -11.86 15.65
N LYS A 17 41.43 -10.82 15.42
CA LYS A 17 40.99 -9.57 14.77
C LYS A 17 40.74 -9.70 13.26
N SER A 18 41.31 -10.71 12.60
CA SER A 18 41.15 -10.94 11.15
C SER A 18 39.93 -11.80 10.78
N LYS A 19 39.14 -12.26 11.75
CA LYS A 19 37.90 -13.04 11.48
C LYS A 19 36.60 -12.31 11.80
N ILE A 20 36.64 -11.10 12.34
CA ILE A 20 35.42 -10.32 12.70
C ILE A 20 35.29 -9.01 11.90
N ILE A 21 36.27 -8.65 11.06
CA ILE A 21 36.27 -7.37 10.30
C ILE A 21 35.82 -7.52 8.83
N ASN A 22 35.43 -8.72 8.36
CA ASN A 22 34.91 -8.91 7.00
C ASN A 22 33.46 -9.43 6.99
N LYS A 23 32.47 -8.55 7.18
CA LYS A 23 31.13 -8.73 6.55
C LYS A 23 30.21 -7.51 6.46
N PHE A 24 30.72 -6.30 6.68
CA PHE A 24 30.01 -5.08 6.29
C PHE A 24 30.91 -4.30 5.34
N GLU A 25 31.03 -4.80 4.11
CA GLU A 25 31.31 -3.90 3.00
C GLU A 25 30.08 -3.01 2.85
N GLU A 26 30.27 -1.72 3.17
CA GLU A 26 29.48 -0.65 2.59
C GLU A 26 29.52 -0.80 1.08
N LYS A 27 28.54 -1.50 0.51
CA LYS A 27 28.17 -1.23 -0.87
C LYS A 27 27.55 0.15 -0.88
N SER A 28 28.35 1.12 -1.30
CA SER A 28 27.87 2.40 -1.81
C SER A 28 26.58 2.15 -2.58
N ILE A 29 25.49 2.78 -2.13
CA ILE A 29 24.26 2.83 -2.89
C ILE A 29 24.63 3.48 -4.22
N ASP A 30 24.57 2.66 -5.27
CA ASP A 30 24.91 3.04 -6.61
C ASP A 30 23.89 4.10 -7.07
N ASN A 31 24.32 5.37 -7.06
CA ASN A 31 23.50 6.54 -7.37
C ASN A 31 22.94 6.51 -8.81
N ASP A 32 23.39 5.59 -9.65
CA ASP A 32 22.83 5.37 -10.99
C ASP A 32 21.51 4.58 -10.99
N TYR A 33 21.20 3.81 -9.93
CA TYR A 33 19.89 3.14 -9.82
C TYR A 33 18.72 4.11 -9.59
N LEU A 34 18.98 5.32 -9.09
CA LEU A 34 17.96 6.36 -8.92
C LEU A 34 17.64 7.12 -10.23
N LYS A 35 18.46 6.97 -11.28
CA LYS A 35 18.27 7.70 -12.55
C LYS A 35 17.43 6.94 -13.58
N GLU A 36 17.47 5.60 -13.58
CA GLU A 36 16.75 4.78 -14.59
C GLU A 36 15.24 4.61 -14.36
N GLU A 37 14.71 4.87 -13.15
CA GLU A 37 13.26 4.70 -12.87
C GLU A 37 12.38 5.88 -13.35
N SER A 38 12.97 6.90 -14.01
CA SER A 38 12.28 8.15 -14.36
C SER A 38 11.54 8.16 -15.71
N LEU A 39 11.69 7.13 -16.55
CA LEU A 39 11.16 7.17 -17.92
C LEU A 39 10.77 5.78 -18.40
N ARG A 40 9.49 5.36 -18.29
CA ARG A 40 8.95 4.29 -19.17
C ARG A 40 7.52 4.58 -19.65
N PRO A 41 7.23 4.22 -20.93
CA PRO A 41 6.13 4.77 -21.70
C PRO A 41 4.78 4.11 -21.40
N VAL A 42 3.71 4.89 -21.61
CA VAL A 42 2.30 4.43 -21.62
C VAL A 42 2.10 3.44 -22.77
N PRO A 43 1.78 2.16 -22.53
CA PRO A 43 1.49 1.22 -23.61
C PRO A 43 0.09 1.46 -24.20
N SER A 44 -0.04 1.43 -25.52
CA SER A 44 -1.33 1.39 -26.21
C SER A 44 -1.91 -0.03 -26.13
N TYR A 45 -3.19 -0.16 -25.77
CA TYR A 45 -3.83 -1.47 -25.53
C TYR A 45 -4.87 -1.85 -26.59
N ILE A 46 -4.89 -3.15 -26.94
CA ILE A 46 -5.87 -3.81 -27.81
C ILE A 46 -6.73 -4.73 -26.92
N ASN A 47 -8.04 -4.53 -26.97
CA ASN A 47 -9.05 -5.16 -26.10
C ASN A 47 -9.35 -6.62 -26.52
N LYS A 48 -9.41 -7.55 -25.55
CA LYS A 48 -9.99 -8.89 -25.70
C LYS A 48 -10.76 -9.28 -24.44
N GLU A 49 -12.08 -9.12 -24.46
CA GLU A 49 -12.98 -9.59 -23.40
C GLU A 49 -13.19 -11.11 -23.42
N LYS A 50 -13.36 -11.70 -22.23
CA LYS A 50 -14.57 -12.44 -21.79
C LYS A 50 -14.39 -12.95 -20.35
N GLY A 51 -15.26 -12.53 -19.43
CA GLY A 51 -15.31 -13.01 -18.04
C GLY A 51 -16.74 -13.01 -17.48
N LYS A 52 -17.07 -14.03 -16.68
CA LYS A 52 -18.42 -14.34 -16.19
C LYS A 52 -18.95 -13.28 -15.20
N VAL A 53 -20.24 -12.97 -15.30
CA VAL A 53 -20.98 -11.94 -14.54
C VAL A 53 -21.30 -12.43 -13.12
N MET A 54 -20.94 -11.65 -12.08
CA MET A 54 -21.54 -11.76 -10.73
C MET A 54 -22.77 -10.85 -10.66
N LYS A 55 -23.86 -11.32 -10.06
CA LYS A 55 -25.15 -10.60 -10.03
C LYS A 55 -25.16 -9.54 -8.91
N SER A 56 -25.91 -8.45 -9.09
CA SER A 56 -26.05 -7.34 -8.12
C SER A 56 -26.43 -7.78 -6.71
N GLU A 57 -27.19 -8.87 -6.58
CA GLU A 57 -27.58 -9.47 -5.30
C GLU A 57 -26.39 -10.05 -4.51
N GLU A 58 -25.34 -10.50 -5.18
CA GLU A 58 -24.09 -10.96 -4.54
C GLU A 58 -23.25 -9.79 -4.02
N PHE A 59 -23.31 -8.62 -4.68
CA PHE A 59 -22.62 -7.40 -4.24
C PHE A 59 -23.15 -6.89 -2.90
N SER A 60 -24.48 -6.85 -2.75
CA SER A 60 -25.14 -6.49 -1.49
C SER A 60 -24.89 -7.46 -0.33
N ARG A 61 -24.31 -8.64 -0.59
CA ARG A 61 -23.91 -9.64 0.43
C ARG A 61 -22.43 -9.53 0.83
N LEU A 62 -21.66 -8.65 0.19
CA LEU A 62 -20.29 -8.37 0.61
C LEU A 62 -20.34 -7.55 1.90
N ASN A 63 -19.87 -8.14 2.99
CA ASN A 63 -19.75 -7.40 4.24
C ASN A 63 -18.56 -6.44 4.11
N THR A 64 -18.78 -5.16 4.36
CA THR A 64 -17.69 -4.24 4.70
C THR A 64 -17.00 -4.79 5.95
N PHE A 65 -15.67 -4.83 5.93
CA PHE A 65 -14.85 -5.42 7.00
C PHE A 65 -15.23 -4.78 8.35
N LYS A 66 -15.69 -5.56 9.33
CA LYS A 66 -15.91 -5.04 10.69
C LYS A 66 -14.57 -4.94 11.42
N HIS A 67 -14.14 -3.71 11.72
CA HIS A 67 -12.98 -3.50 12.58
C HIS A 67 -13.24 -4.03 14.00
N PRO A 68 -12.31 -4.80 14.59
CA PRO A 68 -12.28 -5.03 16.02
C PRO A 68 -11.47 -3.90 16.68
N GLY A 69 -12.07 -3.17 17.64
CA GLY A 69 -11.37 -2.19 18.51
C GLY A 69 -11.67 -0.70 18.25
N ASN A 70 -10.95 0.18 18.96
CA ASN A 70 -11.15 1.65 19.03
C ASN A 70 -10.77 2.44 17.75
N ALA A 71 -10.48 1.77 16.63
CA ALA A 71 -10.23 2.46 15.36
C ALA A 71 -11.54 2.99 14.77
N LEU A 72 -11.55 4.27 14.41
CA LEU A 72 -12.69 4.88 13.74
C LEU A 72 -12.72 4.47 12.26
N TRP A 73 -13.92 4.31 11.75
CA TRP A 73 -14.21 3.99 10.36
C TRP A 73 -13.81 5.14 9.45
N GLU A 74 -13.32 4.83 8.24
CA GLU A 74 -13.24 5.81 7.14
C GLU A 74 -14.58 6.55 7.02
N THR A 75 -14.52 7.87 7.13
CA THR A 75 -15.71 8.72 7.23
C THR A 75 -15.63 9.90 6.26
N VAL A 76 -16.79 10.38 5.84
CA VAL A 76 -16.94 11.64 5.10
C VAL A 76 -16.81 12.81 6.09
N CYS A 77 -15.91 13.74 5.82
CA CYS A 77 -15.66 14.91 6.64
C CYS A 77 -16.43 16.12 6.13
N GLY A 78 -17.63 16.29 6.69
CA GLY A 78 -18.55 17.34 6.25
C GLY A 78 -19.40 16.83 5.08
N THR A 79 -19.30 17.50 3.94
CA THR A 79 -20.00 17.12 2.71
C THR A 79 -19.14 16.19 1.87
N ASP A 80 -19.75 15.16 1.26
CA ASP A 80 -19.04 14.23 0.36
C ASP A 80 -18.62 14.95 -0.93
N GLU A 81 -17.32 15.21 -1.07
CA GLU A 81 -16.73 15.91 -2.22
C GLU A 81 -16.01 14.95 -3.19
N ARG A 82 -16.17 13.64 -3.01
CA ARG A 82 -15.53 12.64 -3.88
C ARG A 82 -16.10 12.71 -5.29
N SER A 83 -15.20 12.54 -6.26
CA SER A 83 -15.52 12.45 -7.67
C SER A 83 -15.22 11.05 -8.20
N GLN A 84 -16.10 10.53 -9.06
CA GLN A 84 -15.84 9.25 -9.72
C GLN A 84 -14.72 9.41 -10.76
N VAL A 85 -13.83 8.44 -10.82
CA VAL A 85 -12.86 8.32 -11.93
C VAL A 85 -13.58 7.69 -13.13
N LEU A 86 -13.73 8.45 -14.21
CA LEU A 86 -14.47 7.99 -15.39
C LEU A 86 -13.63 7.10 -16.33
N ASN A 87 -12.33 7.38 -16.46
CA ASN A 87 -11.41 6.61 -17.28
C ASN A 87 -10.30 5.99 -16.41
N THR A 88 -10.56 4.77 -15.97
CA THR A 88 -9.65 3.98 -15.11
C THR A 88 -8.57 3.23 -15.89
N GLU A 89 -8.53 3.37 -17.22
CA GLU A 89 -7.46 2.82 -18.08
C GLU A 89 -6.24 3.74 -18.16
N LEU A 90 -6.33 4.95 -17.60
CA LEU A 90 -5.23 5.91 -17.58
C LEU A 90 -4.43 5.76 -16.29
N TYR A 91 -3.11 5.90 -16.40
CA TYR A 91 -2.24 6.05 -15.24
C TYR A 91 -2.47 7.43 -14.58
N PRO A 92 -2.64 7.52 -13.25
CA PRO A 92 -2.36 6.50 -12.25
C PRO A 92 -3.55 5.61 -11.85
N TRP A 93 -4.74 5.87 -12.37
CA TRP A 93 -5.99 5.22 -11.97
C TRP A 93 -5.96 3.69 -12.20
N GLY A 94 -5.41 3.24 -13.32
CA GLY A 94 -5.26 1.82 -13.64
C GLY A 94 -4.36 1.05 -12.66
N ALA A 95 -3.49 1.75 -11.93
CA ALA A 95 -2.63 1.16 -10.90
C ALA A 95 -3.32 1.03 -9.53
N VAL A 96 -4.55 1.55 -9.38
CA VAL A 96 -5.38 1.38 -8.18
C VAL A 96 -6.37 0.24 -8.41
N CYS A 97 -6.38 -0.72 -7.49
CA CYS A 97 -7.06 -1.99 -7.63
C CYS A 97 -8.22 -2.12 -6.65
N GLN A 98 -9.36 -2.61 -7.14
CA GLN A 98 -10.37 -3.14 -6.24
C GLN A 98 -9.89 -4.52 -5.76
N LEU A 99 -10.05 -4.78 -4.46
CA LEU A 99 -9.76 -6.06 -3.85
C LEU A 99 -11.08 -6.74 -3.47
N ILE A 100 -11.21 -8.01 -3.86
CA ILE A 100 -12.24 -8.91 -3.32
C ILE A 100 -11.52 -9.90 -2.43
N ILE A 101 -11.65 -9.72 -1.13
CA ILE A 101 -10.95 -10.50 -0.11
C ILE A 101 -11.85 -11.65 0.31
N THR A 102 -11.37 -12.88 0.17
CA THR A 102 -12.00 -14.07 0.76
C THR A 102 -11.28 -14.41 2.05
N SER A 103 -11.99 -14.29 3.16
CA SER A 103 -11.51 -14.60 4.52
C SER A 103 -11.29 -16.11 4.67
N ASP A 104 -10.52 -16.54 5.69
CA ASP A 104 -10.31 -17.97 6.03
C ASP A 104 -11.64 -18.73 6.21
N ASP A 105 -12.67 -18.07 6.75
CA ASP A 105 -14.02 -18.62 6.94
C ASP A 105 -14.94 -18.51 5.71
N GLY A 106 -14.40 -18.07 4.56
CA GLY A 106 -15.12 -17.95 3.29
C GLY A 106 -15.94 -16.66 3.12
N ARG A 107 -16.03 -15.79 4.13
CA ARG A 107 -16.70 -14.49 3.99
C ARG A 107 -15.94 -13.60 3.02
N LYS A 108 -16.68 -12.85 2.19
CA LYS A 108 -16.11 -11.90 1.23
C LYS A 108 -16.27 -10.46 1.71
N SER A 109 -15.26 -9.64 1.42
CA SER A 109 -15.24 -8.21 1.69
C SER A 109 -14.56 -7.45 0.55
N LEU A 110 -14.85 -6.15 0.45
CA LEU A 110 -14.23 -5.25 -0.51
C LEU A 110 -13.18 -4.39 0.17
N SER A 111 -12.09 -4.13 -0.54
CA SER A 111 -11.10 -3.14 -0.14
C SER A 111 -10.38 -2.53 -1.35
N THR A 112 -9.39 -1.69 -1.09
CA THR A 112 -8.53 -1.08 -2.11
C THR A 112 -7.08 -1.51 -1.92
N GLY A 113 -6.36 -1.63 -3.03
CA GLY A 113 -4.90 -1.67 -3.03
C GLY A 113 -4.34 -0.90 -4.21
N TRP A 114 -3.02 -0.82 -4.30
CA TRP A 114 -2.34 -0.14 -5.40
C TRP A 114 -1.06 -0.86 -5.77
N LEU A 115 -0.74 -0.89 -7.07
CA LEU A 115 0.48 -1.51 -7.57
C LEU A 115 1.68 -0.64 -7.22
N ASN A 116 2.62 -1.20 -6.46
CA ASN A 116 3.89 -0.54 -6.16
C ASN A 116 5.06 -1.09 -6.99
N GLY A 117 4.81 -2.04 -7.89
CA GLY A 117 5.79 -2.68 -8.76
C GLY A 117 5.10 -3.58 -9.77
N LYS A 118 5.89 -4.38 -10.50
CA LYS A 118 5.39 -5.24 -11.59
C LYS A 118 4.36 -6.26 -11.10
N GLY A 119 4.62 -6.90 -9.97
CA GLY A 119 3.80 -7.98 -9.43
C GLY A 119 3.49 -7.82 -7.94
N THR A 120 3.37 -6.58 -7.44
CA THR A 120 3.12 -6.33 -6.01
C THR A 120 2.05 -5.27 -5.83
N VAL A 121 1.03 -5.59 -5.04
CA VAL A 121 -0.02 -4.67 -4.59
C VAL A 121 0.14 -4.38 -3.11
N ILE A 122 0.06 -3.12 -2.72
CA ILE A 122 0.06 -2.67 -1.32
C ILE A 122 -1.37 -2.37 -0.90
N THR A 123 -1.70 -2.70 0.35
CA THR A 123 -3.04 -2.51 0.93
C THR A 123 -2.96 -2.41 2.46
N ALA A 124 -4.10 -2.35 3.15
CA ALA A 124 -4.17 -2.37 4.61
C ALA A 124 -3.84 -3.77 5.16
N GLY A 125 -3.28 -3.82 6.37
CA GLY A 125 -2.89 -5.06 7.03
C GLY A 125 -4.07 -5.99 7.27
N HIS A 126 -5.22 -5.43 7.67
CA HIS A 126 -6.44 -6.19 7.91
C HIS A 126 -7.01 -6.85 6.65
N CYS A 127 -6.64 -6.40 5.45
CA CYS A 127 -7.05 -7.01 4.20
C CYS A 127 -6.40 -8.38 3.98
N VAL A 128 -5.15 -8.53 4.46
CA VAL A 128 -4.34 -9.73 4.25
C VAL A 128 -4.29 -10.63 5.48
N TYR A 129 -4.45 -10.08 6.69
CA TYR A 129 -4.38 -10.83 7.94
C TYR A 129 -5.38 -10.28 8.95
N SER A 130 -6.17 -11.18 9.56
CA SER A 130 -7.08 -10.88 10.66
C SER A 130 -6.44 -11.24 12.00
N PRO A 131 -6.07 -10.25 12.85
CA PRO A 131 -5.54 -10.52 14.20
C PRO A 131 -6.58 -11.17 15.11
N THR A 132 -7.87 -10.88 14.90
CA THR A 132 -8.97 -11.49 15.67
C THR A 132 -9.13 -12.98 15.37
N LEU A 133 -9.08 -13.37 14.09
CA LEU A 133 -9.13 -14.78 13.71
C LEU A 133 -7.75 -15.47 13.86
N LYS A 134 -6.68 -14.69 13.96
CA LYS A 134 -5.28 -15.12 13.87
C LYS A 134 -4.99 -15.89 12.56
N LYS A 135 -5.58 -15.42 11.47
CA LYS A 135 -5.55 -16.08 10.16
C LYS A 135 -5.22 -15.09 9.06
N TRP A 136 -4.45 -15.58 8.09
CA TRP A 136 -4.34 -14.92 6.79
C TRP A 136 -5.68 -15.01 6.06
N SER A 137 -5.96 -14.03 5.21
CA SER A 137 -7.01 -14.18 4.21
C SER A 137 -6.75 -15.43 3.38
N LYS A 138 -7.81 -16.10 2.93
CA LYS A 138 -7.70 -17.33 2.13
C LYS A 138 -7.18 -17.02 0.73
N SER A 139 -7.80 -16.03 0.08
CA SER A 139 -7.40 -15.54 -1.23
C SER A 139 -7.87 -14.11 -1.42
N ILE A 140 -7.18 -13.36 -2.30
CA ILE A 140 -7.58 -12.01 -2.69
C ILE A 140 -7.56 -11.91 -4.20
N THR A 141 -8.71 -11.56 -4.79
CA THR A 141 -8.81 -11.20 -6.20
C THR A 141 -8.55 -9.72 -6.36
N VAL A 142 -7.53 -9.39 -7.13
CA VAL A 142 -7.08 -8.04 -7.48
C VAL A 142 -7.63 -7.68 -8.85
N ILE A 143 -8.32 -6.53 -8.95
CA ILE A 143 -8.91 -6.04 -10.19
C ILE A 143 -8.41 -4.61 -10.43
N PRO A 144 -7.31 -4.42 -11.19
CA PRO A 144 -6.76 -3.10 -11.49
C PRO A 144 -7.73 -2.28 -12.34
N GLY A 145 -7.89 -0.99 -12.02
CA GLY A 145 -8.69 -0.05 -12.80
C GLY A 145 -10.15 -0.46 -13.02
N ARG A 146 -10.77 -1.18 -12.09
CA ARG A 146 -12.18 -1.60 -12.22
C ARG A 146 -13.10 -0.37 -12.36
N ASN A 147 -14.10 -0.45 -13.24
CA ASN A 147 -15.11 0.60 -13.38
C ASN A 147 -16.49 -0.01 -13.61
N GLY A 148 -17.25 -0.18 -12.52
CA GLY A 148 -18.51 -0.92 -12.52
C GLY A 148 -18.27 -2.39 -12.89
N ASN A 149 -18.86 -2.80 -14.01
CA ASN A 149 -18.65 -4.14 -14.56
C ASN A 149 -17.36 -4.26 -15.39
N GLY A 150 -16.80 -3.13 -15.84
CA GLY A 150 -15.55 -3.11 -16.60
C GLY A 150 -14.37 -3.54 -15.75
N LYS A 151 -13.57 -4.47 -16.28
CA LYS A 151 -12.30 -4.95 -15.70
C LYS A 151 -11.19 -4.81 -16.77
N PRO A 152 -10.75 -3.58 -17.07
CA PRO A 152 -9.92 -3.31 -18.25
C PRO A 152 -8.60 -4.10 -18.27
N TYR A 153 -8.07 -4.45 -17.10
CA TYR A 153 -6.84 -5.23 -16.94
C TYR A 153 -7.07 -6.65 -16.42
N GLY A 154 -8.32 -7.13 -16.49
CA GLY A 154 -8.70 -8.45 -15.99
C GLY A 154 -8.71 -8.54 -14.46
N GLU A 155 -8.57 -9.77 -13.96
CA GLU A 155 -8.54 -10.07 -12.53
C GLU A 155 -7.47 -11.11 -12.23
N ILE A 156 -6.76 -10.92 -11.12
CA ILE A 156 -5.64 -11.77 -10.71
C ILE A 156 -5.90 -12.20 -9.28
N THR A 157 -5.95 -13.50 -9.03
CA THR A 157 -6.14 -14.03 -7.67
C THR A 157 -4.80 -14.46 -7.09
N SER A 158 -4.52 -14.05 -5.85
CA SER A 158 -3.33 -14.45 -5.11
C SER A 158 -3.69 -15.00 -3.73
N GLU A 159 -2.83 -15.87 -3.23
CA GLU A 159 -2.82 -16.43 -1.88
C GLU A 159 -1.48 -16.11 -1.16
N ASN A 160 -0.62 -15.29 -1.79
CA ASN A 160 0.72 -14.96 -1.29
C ASN A 160 0.72 -13.55 -0.70
N PHE A 161 0.70 -13.47 0.62
CA PHE A 161 0.55 -12.21 1.34
C PHE A 161 1.74 -11.88 2.23
N SER A 162 1.80 -10.64 2.67
CA SER A 162 2.75 -10.19 3.68
C SER A 162 2.15 -9.07 4.52
N SER A 163 2.52 -9.04 5.79
CA SER A 163 2.16 -8.00 6.74
C SER A 163 3.28 -7.91 7.78
N VAL A 164 3.25 -6.88 8.60
CA VAL A 164 4.26 -6.63 9.62
C VAL A 164 3.85 -7.16 10.99
N LYS A 165 4.84 -7.47 11.84
CA LYS A 165 4.64 -8.04 13.18
C LYS A 165 3.75 -7.17 14.06
N GLY A 166 3.92 -5.85 14.04
CA GLY A 166 3.08 -4.93 14.83
C GLY A 166 1.58 -5.13 14.56
N TRP A 167 1.20 -5.43 13.32
CA TRP A 167 -0.18 -5.78 12.99
C TRP A 167 -0.53 -7.22 13.37
N ILE A 168 0.29 -8.19 12.94
CA ILE A 168 0.01 -9.62 13.09
C ILE A 168 -0.09 -10.02 14.57
N GLU A 169 0.85 -9.56 15.38
CA GLU A 169 1.03 -10.01 16.77
C GLU A 169 0.25 -9.13 17.75
N ASN A 170 0.16 -7.82 17.48
CA ASN A 170 -0.34 -6.83 18.45
C ASN A 170 -1.61 -6.09 18.02
N GLN A 171 -2.11 -6.33 16.79
CA GLN A 171 -3.23 -5.56 16.23
C GLN A 171 -2.99 -4.03 16.31
N ASP A 172 -1.72 -3.60 16.26
CA ASP A 172 -1.40 -2.19 16.35
C ASP A 172 -1.78 -1.50 15.03
N HIS A 173 -2.75 -0.59 15.11
CA HIS A 173 -3.27 0.12 13.94
C HIS A 173 -2.22 0.99 13.26
N ASN A 174 -1.13 1.39 13.95
CA ASN A 174 0.01 2.09 13.32
C ASN A 174 0.87 1.18 12.42
N TYR A 175 0.57 -0.11 12.40
CA TYR A 175 1.21 -1.12 11.59
C TYR A 175 0.23 -1.81 10.62
N ASN A 176 -1.00 -1.31 10.50
CA ASN A 176 -2.07 -1.86 9.66
C ASN A 176 -1.81 -1.64 8.15
N TYR A 177 -0.75 -2.26 7.63
CA TYR A 177 -0.42 -2.31 6.21
C TYR A 177 0.14 -3.68 5.83
N GLY A 178 -0.03 -4.04 4.57
CA GLY A 178 0.41 -5.30 4.03
C GLY A 178 0.57 -5.27 2.51
N ALA A 179 0.94 -6.41 1.96
CA ALA A 179 1.15 -6.60 0.54
C ALA A 179 0.57 -7.91 0.04
N ILE A 180 0.21 -7.90 -1.24
CA ILE A 180 -0.20 -9.03 -2.03
C ILE A 180 0.84 -9.21 -3.12
N ILE A 181 1.48 -10.38 -3.15
CA ILE A 181 2.45 -10.75 -4.18
C ILE A 181 1.68 -11.47 -5.28
N LEU A 182 1.70 -10.93 -6.49
CA LEU A 182 0.96 -11.46 -7.62
C LEU A 182 1.77 -12.52 -8.36
N PRO A 183 1.11 -13.52 -8.96
CA PRO A 183 1.76 -14.44 -9.91
C PRO A 183 2.07 -13.76 -11.26
N ASP A 184 1.42 -12.63 -11.55
CA ASP A 184 1.49 -11.93 -12.84
C ASP A 184 2.16 -10.55 -12.71
N GLN A 185 2.86 -10.13 -13.75
CA GLN A 185 3.53 -8.82 -13.84
C GLN A 185 2.63 -7.71 -14.40
N ILE A 186 1.39 -7.61 -13.90
CA ILE A 186 0.39 -6.68 -14.44
C ILE A 186 0.81 -5.20 -14.38
N GLY A 187 1.71 -4.84 -13.45
CA GLY A 187 2.30 -3.52 -13.34
C GLY A 187 3.10 -3.07 -14.58
N ASP A 188 3.58 -4.00 -15.42
CA ASP A 188 4.21 -3.66 -16.70
C ASP A 188 3.21 -3.11 -17.73
N ILE A 189 1.90 -3.35 -17.52
CA ILE A 189 0.82 -2.89 -18.38
C ILE A 189 0.14 -1.65 -17.78
N THR A 190 -0.24 -1.71 -16.51
CA THR A 190 -1.00 -0.64 -15.83
C THR A 190 -0.14 0.55 -15.42
N GLY A 191 1.19 0.37 -15.42
CA GLY A 191 2.09 1.16 -14.59
C GLY A 191 1.94 0.83 -13.10
N TYR A 192 2.79 1.42 -12.29
CA TYR A 192 2.79 1.27 -10.84
C TYR A 192 3.31 2.54 -10.19
N PHE A 193 2.89 2.79 -8.95
CA PHE A 193 3.27 3.99 -8.22
C PHE A 193 4.72 3.95 -7.75
N GLY A 194 5.36 5.12 -7.75
CA GLY A 194 6.50 5.41 -6.89
C GLY A 194 6.04 5.57 -5.43
N PHE A 195 6.96 5.40 -4.49
CA PHE A 195 6.71 5.73 -3.08
C PHE A 195 7.94 6.40 -2.48
N LYS A 196 7.73 7.31 -1.53
CA LYS A 196 8.81 8.16 -1.04
C LYS A 196 8.62 8.55 0.42
N VAL A 197 9.75 8.69 1.12
CA VAL A 197 9.81 9.26 2.47
C VAL A 197 10.02 10.76 2.34
N TYR A 198 9.19 11.53 3.04
CA TYR A 198 9.27 12.99 3.11
C TYR A 198 9.44 13.43 4.56
N GLN A 199 10.09 14.57 4.77
CA GLN A 199 10.14 15.23 6.08
C GLN A 199 8.78 15.86 6.40
N ASP A 200 8.51 16.12 7.68
CA ASP A 200 7.22 16.67 8.12
C ASP A 200 6.91 18.01 7.44
N SER A 201 7.93 18.87 7.32
CA SER A 201 7.83 20.18 6.65
C SER A 201 7.48 20.10 5.17
N ASP A 202 7.77 18.98 4.53
CA ASP A 202 7.49 18.76 3.10
C ASP A 202 6.10 18.17 2.88
N LEU A 203 5.37 17.85 3.94
CA LEU A 203 4.05 17.22 3.90
C LEU A 203 2.94 18.14 4.42
N ILE A 204 3.18 18.88 5.50
CA ILE A 204 2.15 19.73 6.11
C ILE A 204 1.68 20.80 5.12
N GLY A 205 0.36 20.90 4.90
CA GLY A 205 -0.27 21.84 3.98
C GLY A 205 -0.14 21.46 2.50
N VAL A 206 0.53 20.35 2.17
CA VAL A 206 0.64 19.89 0.78
C VAL A 206 -0.65 19.20 0.35
N LYS A 207 -1.12 19.54 -0.86
CA LYS A 207 -2.23 18.86 -1.52
C LYS A 207 -1.87 17.42 -1.81
N ALA A 208 -2.66 16.49 -1.29
CA ALA A 208 -2.54 15.07 -1.54
C ALA A 208 -3.85 14.52 -2.09
N ASN A 209 -3.75 13.38 -2.79
CA ASN A 209 -4.88 12.71 -3.42
C ASN A 209 -5.07 11.34 -2.76
N VAL A 210 -6.32 10.94 -2.54
CA VAL A 210 -6.69 9.55 -2.25
C VAL A 210 -7.60 9.04 -3.35
N SER A 211 -7.39 7.80 -3.77
CA SER A 211 -8.33 7.11 -4.64
C SER A 211 -8.47 5.64 -4.30
N GLY A 212 -9.69 5.13 -4.39
CA GLY A 212 -10.00 3.74 -4.12
C GLY A 212 -11.43 3.38 -4.46
N TYR A 213 -11.92 2.31 -3.87
CA TYR A 213 -13.22 1.71 -4.16
C TYR A 213 -14.14 1.73 -2.92
N PRO A 214 -14.90 2.81 -2.72
CA PRO A 214 -15.92 2.87 -1.68
C PRO A 214 -16.94 1.73 -1.86
N GLY A 215 -17.28 1.02 -0.79
CA GLY A 215 -18.19 -0.12 -0.83
C GLY A 215 -19.62 0.27 -1.17
N GLU A 216 -20.03 1.51 -0.87
CA GLU A 216 -21.35 2.05 -1.23
C GLU A 216 -21.47 2.43 -2.70
N LYS A 217 -20.36 2.47 -3.44
CA LYS A 217 -20.33 2.80 -4.87
C LYS A 217 -20.09 1.51 -5.65
N TYR A 218 -21.00 1.18 -6.57
CA TYR A 218 -21.03 -0.11 -7.26
C TYR A 218 -19.79 -0.37 -8.11
N HIS A 219 -18.73 -0.94 -7.53
CA HIS A 219 -17.49 -1.34 -8.20
C HIS A 219 -16.78 -0.25 -9.02
N THR A 220 -16.99 1.01 -8.67
CA THR A 220 -16.38 2.17 -9.33
C THR A 220 -15.29 2.78 -8.47
N GLN A 221 -14.25 3.32 -9.12
CA GLN A 221 -13.19 4.06 -8.46
C GLN A 221 -13.61 5.51 -8.19
N TRP A 222 -13.32 6.00 -6.99
CA TRP A 222 -13.58 7.39 -6.58
C TRP A 222 -12.31 8.01 -6.03
N PHE A 223 -12.18 9.32 -6.19
CA PHE A 223 -11.05 10.08 -5.68
C PHE A 223 -11.49 11.40 -5.08
N MET A 224 -10.66 11.93 -4.20
CA MET A 224 -10.74 13.29 -3.69
C MET A 224 -9.31 13.75 -3.37
N TYR A 225 -9.11 15.05 -3.31
CA TYR A 225 -7.88 15.65 -2.84
C TYR A 225 -8.18 16.69 -1.77
N ASP A 226 -7.23 16.89 -0.88
CA ASP A 226 -7.22 17.97 0.10
C ASP A 226 -5.78 18.15 0.62
N ASN A 227 -5.55 19.19 1.39
CA ASN A 227 -4.28 19.43 2.04
C ASN A 227 -4.10 18.53 3.27
N ILE A 228 -2.87 18.06 3.46
CA ILE A 228 -2.46 17.37 4.68
C ILE A 228 -2.54 18.35 5.85
N THR A 229 -3.23 17.95 6.92
CA THR A 229 -3.47 18.80 8.09
C THR A 229 -2.41 18.60 9.17
N THR A 230 -2.00 17.35 9.40
CA THR A 230 -1.09 16.98 10.49
C THR A 230 -0.27 15.76 10.10
N VAL A 231 0.96 15.69 10.60
CA VAL A 231 1.88 14.59 10.33
C VAL A 231 2.53 14.18 11.65
N ASP A 232 2.48 12.89 11.95
CA ASP A 232 3.17 12.24 13.07
C ASP A 232 4.23 11.26 12.53
N GLU A 233 4.98 10.60 13.42
CA GLU A 233 5.99 9.57 13.06
C GLU A 233 5.41 8.45 12.16
N ARG A 234 4.15 8.07 12.39
CA ARG A 234 3.49 6.92 11.74
C ARG A 234 2.22 7.25 10.99
N ARG A 235 1.75 8.50 11.06
CA ARG A 235 0.44 8.90 10.53
C ARG A 235 0.51 10.19 9.73
N ILE A 236 -0.31 10.26 8.69
CA ILE A 236 -0.63 11.51 7.99
C ILE A 236 -2.15 11.68 8.10
N TYR A 237 -2.58 12.87 8.52
CA TYR A 237 -3.99 13.22 8.70
C TYR A 237 -4.45 14.20 7.62
N HIS A 238 -5.69 14.05 7.18
CA HIS A 238 -6.32 14.86 6.14
C HIS A 238 -7.84 14.81 6.24
N ASN A 239 -8.54 15.75 5.60
CA ASN A 239 -10.01 15.71 5.51
C ASN A 239 -10.51 15.09 4.20
N ILE A 240 -9.63 14.49 3.39
CA ILE A 240 -10.04 13.72 2.21
C ILE A 240 -11.02 12.63 2.63
N ASP A 241 -12.21 12.65 2.04
CA ASP A 241 -13.29 11.71 2.31
C ASP A 241 -12.91 10.30 1.90
N THR A 242 -13.16 9.37 2.81
CA THR A 242 -13.02 7.93 2.56
C THR A 242 -14.18 7.22 3.24
N THR A 243 -14.54 6.04 2.75
CA THR A 243 -15.55 5.16 3.40
C THR A 243 -15.09 3.71 3.35
N ALA A 244 -15.79 2.83 4.06
CA ALA A 244 -15.52 1.40 4.07
C ALA A 244 -15.36 0.85 2.64
N GLY A 245 -14.30 0.07 2.40
CA GLY A 245 -13.88 -0.38 1.06
C GLY A 245 -12.68 0.42 0.50
N GLN A 246 -12.41 1.62 1.02
CA GLN A 246 -11.22 2.38 0.68
C GLN A 246 -10.00 2.09 1.58
N SER A 247 -10.10 1.14 2.51
CA SER A 247 -8.93 0.70 3.27
C SER A 247 -7.84 0.18 2.33
N GLY A 248 -6.61 0.63 2.54
CA GLY A 248 -5.44 0.34 1.70
C GLY A 248 -5.25 1.26 0.50
N SER A 249 -6.15 2.23 0.26
CA SER A 249 -6.00 3.23 -0.80
C SER A 249 -4.67 4.00 -0.67
N PRO A 250 -4.00 4.32 -1.80
CA PRO A 250 -2.83 5.19 -1.77
C PRO A 250 -3.24 6.63 -1.42
N LEU A 251 -2.48 7.26 -0.53
CA LEU A 251 -2.38 8.72 -0.41
C LEU A 251 -1.11 9.14 -1.13
N TRP A 252 -1.24 9.90 -2.22
CA TRP A 252 -0.09 10.33 -3.01
C TRP A 252 -0.06 11.83 -3.24
N ILE A 253 1.14 12.33 -3.54
CA ILE A 253 1.36 13.69 -4.03
C ILE A 253 1.80 13.63 -5.49
N ASP A 254 1.34 14.60 -6.26
CA ASP A 254 1.75 14.80 -7.65
C ASP A 254 3.05 15.60 -7.65
N THR A 255 4.03 15.18 -8.46
CA THR A 255 5.23 16.00 -8.70
C THR A 255 5.26 16.50 -10.14
N SER A 256 6.23 17.37 -10.44
CA SER A 256 6.51 17.71 -11.84
C SER A 256 6.72 16.44 -12.68
N ASN A 257 6.35 16.51 -13.96
CA ASN A 257 6.50 15.45 -14.96
C ASN A 257 5.58 14.21 -14.78
N ASN A 258 4.36 14.38 -14.25
CA ASN A 258 3.36 13.29 -14.12
C ASN A 258 3.86 12.07 -13.32
N GLN A 259 4.69 12.31 -12.31
CA GLN A 259 5.10 11.28 -11.36
C GLN A 259 4.21 11.36 -10.11
N TYR A 260 3.79 10.19 -9.62
CA TYR A 260 2.91 10.04 -8.48
C TYR A 260 3.66 9.26 -7.40
N TYR A 261 3.94 9.94 -6.28
CA TYR A 261 4.62 9.33 -5.14
C TYR A 261 3.63 9.10 -4.02
N VAL A 262 3.37 7.83 -3.73
CA VAL A 262 2.60 7.45 -2.55
C VAL A 262 3.43 7.76 -1.31
N ILE A 263 2.78 8.42 -0.36
CA ILE A 263 3.34 8.86 0.92
C ILE A 263 2.58 8.29 2.11
N GLY A 264 1.39 7.71 1.87
CA GLY A 264 0.60 7.06 2.89
C GLY A 264 -0.29 5.94 2.37
N ILE A 265 -0.70 5.05 3.27
CA ILE A 265 -1.62 3.93 2.99
C ILE A 265 -2.87 4.11 3.87
N GLN A 266 -4.03 4.31 3.26
CA GLN A 266 -5.30 4.53 3.99
C GLN A 266 -5.58 3.35 4.95
N SER A 267 -5.84 3.65 6.22
CA SER A 267 -5.88 2.62 7.26
C SER A 267 -6.96 2.84 8.33
N SER A 268 -7.35 4.08 8.57
CA SER A 268 -8.35 4.43 9.59
C SER A 268 -9.01 5.74 9.23
N GLY A 269 -10.24 5.92 9.71
CA GLY A 269 -10.94 7.19 9.55
C GLY A 269 -11.11 8.00 10.82
N GLY A 270 -12.16 8.80 10.82
CA GLY A 270 -12.38 9.94 11.70
C GLY A 270 -12.49 11.23 10.88
N CYS A 271 -12.66 12.37 11.56
CA CYS A 271 -12.48 13.68 10.97
C CYS A 271 -11.53 14.49 11.84
N PRO A 272 -10.21 14.43 11.54
CA PRO A 272 -9.62 14.00 10.26
C PRO A 272 -9.54 12.47 10.03
N ASN A 273 -9.54 12.05 8.75
CA ASN A 273 -9.14 10.71 8.32
C ASN A 273 -7.61 10.56 8.45
N SER A 274 -7.08 9.33 8.39
CA SER A 274 -5.64 9.11 8.48
C SER A 274 -5.09 7.91 7.69
N THR A 275 -3.84 8.07 7.25
CA THR A 275 -3.05 7.01 6.60
C THR A 275 -1.88 6.56 7.46
N ILE A 276 -1.39 5.34 7.20
CA ILE A 276 -0.04 4.94 7.64
C ILE A 276 0.97 5.72 6.83
N ARG A 277 1.79 6.53 7.48
CA ARG A 277 2.87 7.28 6.86
C ARG A 277 3.92 6.33 6.30
N ILE A 278 4.37 6.57 5.07
CA ILE A 278 5.58 5.93 4.52
C ILE A 278 6.81 6.62 5.12
N ASN A 279 7.18 6.17 6.32
CA ASN A 279 8.49 6.45 6.92
C ASN A 279 9.52 5.40 6.46
N GLU A 280 10.77 5.50 6.92
CA GLU A 280 11.85 4.59 6.49
C GLU A 280 11.55 3.11 6.72
N TYR A 281 10.92 2.77 7.85
CA TYR A 281 10.56 1.38 8.15
C TYR A 281 9.52 0.85 7.16
N VAL A 282 8.48 1.63 6.90
CA VAL A 282 7.43 1.27 5.93
C VAL A 282 8.04 1.16 4.53
N TYR A 283 8.84 2.16 4.11
CA TYR A 283 9.54 2.19 2.83
C TYR A 283 10.35 0.91 2.59
N ASN A 284 11.14 0.47 3.57
CA ASN A 284 11.98 -0.73 3.46
C ASN A 284 11.14 -2.01 3.32
N ASN A 285 9.99 -2.09 3.99
CA ASN A 285 9.05 -3.20 3.82
C ASN A 285 8.44 -3.19 2.40
N LEU A 286 7.98 -2.02 1.92
CA LEU A 286 7.44 -1.87 0.57
C LEU A 286 8.45 -2.26 -0.51
N LEU A 287 9.71 -1.85 -0.36
CA LEU A 287 10.79 -2.19 -1.28
C LEU A 287 11.09 -3.69 -1.28
N THR A 288 11.09 -4.32 -0.10
CA THR A 288 11.28 -5.77 0.04
C THR A 288 10.15 -6.53 -0.66
N TRP A 289 8.90 -6.10 -0.50
CA TRP A 289 7.75 -6.74 -1.16
C TRP A 289 7.72 -6.46 -2.67
N ARG A 290 8.10 -5.26 -3.12
CA ARG A 290 8.29 -4.93 -4.55
C ARG A 290 9.27 -5.91 -5.20
N ARG A 291 10.44 -6.12 -4.58
CA ARG A 291 11.48 -7.04 -5.09
C ARG A 291 11.01 -8.49 -5.17
N ARG A 292 10.06 -8.90 -4.32
CA ARG A 292 9.47 -10.25 -4.37
C ARG A 292 8.54 -10.40 -5.57
N GLY A 293 7.61 -9.46 -5.77
CA GLY A 293 6.69 -9.51 -6.92
C GLY A 293 7.37 -9.32 -8.27
N ASN A 294 8.43 -8.52 -8.34
CA ASN A 294 9.18 -8.32 -9.58
C ASN A 294 9.95 -9.57 -10.08
N LYS A 295 10.13 -10.59 -9.24
CA LYS A 295 10.86 -11.83 -9.59
C LYS A 295 9.97 -12.94 -10.14
N TYR A 296 8.65 -12.80 -10.07
CA TYR A 296 7.73 -13.81 -10.62
C TYR A 296 7.64 -13.62 -12.13
N THR A 297 8.41 -14.39 -12.88
CA THR A 297 8.16 -14.69 -14.30
C THR A 297 7.74 -16.14 -14.38
N ILE A 298 6.56 -16.41 -14.93
CA ILE A 298 6.11 -17.75 -15.29
C ILE A 298 6.88 -18.19 -16.54
#